data_AF-A0AAV4T7M2-F1
#
_entry.id   AF-A0AAV4T7M2-F1
#
_cell.length_a   1.000
_cell.length_b   1.000
_cell.length_c   1.000
_cell.angle_alpha   90.00
_cell.angle_beta   90.00
_cell.angle_gamma   90.00
#
_symmetry.space_group_name_H-M   'P 1'
#
loop_
_entity.id
_entity.type
_entity.pdbx_description
1 polymer ?
#
loop_
_entity_poly.entity_id
_entity_poly.type
_entity_poly.pdbx_seq_one_letter_code
_entity_poly.pdbx_strand_id
1 'polypeptide(L)' 'MTLGLKGYPKNVVFSDQTANLAELKARITQHIKIVTPEILRSVEEHAACRLQLVTENGGQHIEHVMRKSRDN' A
#
# COMPACT_ATOMS: atom_id res chain seq x y z
N MET A 1 5.59 -0.24 6.33
CA MET A 1 4.42 -1.02 5.88
C MET A 1 3.80 -0.27 4.71
N THR A 2 4.10 -0.70 3.49
CA THR A 2 3.81 0.05 2.24
C THR A 2 3.16 -0.84 1.18
N LEU A 3 2.33 -1.81 1.61
CA LEU A 3 1.79 -2.83 0.72
C LEU A 3 0.30 -2.56 0.44
N GLY A 4 0.05 -1.45 -0.25
CA GLY A 4 -1.27 -1.14 -0.76
C GLY A 4 -1.22 0.02 -1.75
N LEU A 5 -2.12 0.02 -2.72
CA LEU A 5 -2.21 1.03 -3.78
C LEU A 5 -2.33 2.46 -3.23
N LYS A 6 -2.87 2.64 -2.02
CA LYS A 6 -2.97 3.96 -1.36
C LYS A 6 -1.70 4.35 -0.59
N GLY A 7 -0.97 3.37 -0.05
CA GLY A 7 0.18 3.62 0.83
C GLY A 7 1.37 4.19 0.07
N TYR A 8 1.65 3.65 -1.12
CA TYR A 8 2.76 4.11 -1.95
C TYR A 8 2.57 5.55 -2.46
N PRO A 9 1.47 5.90 -3.17
CA PRO A 9 1.26 7.27 -3.66
C PRO A 9 1.18 8.26 -2.51
N LYS A 10 0.56 7.90 -1.38
CA LYS A 10 0.53 8.79 -0.21
C LYS A 10 1.95 9.10 0.28
N ASN A 11 2.82 8.10 0.42
CA ASN A 11 4.17 8.34 0.91
C ASN A 11 5.01 9.18 -0.06
N VAL A 12 4.85 8.98 -1.37
CA VAL A 12 5.63 9.70 -2.38
C VAL A 12 5.06 11.09 -2.70
N VAL A 13 3.74 11.26 -2.63
CA VAL A 13 3.09 12.57 -2.83
C VAL A 13 3.25 13.49 -1.63
N PHE A 14 3.45 12.95 -0.42
CA PHE A 14 3.63 13.73 0.80
C PHE A 14 5.05 13.64 1.40
N SER A 15 6.01 13.06 0.69
CA SER A 15 7.43 13.02 1.12
C SER A 15 8.02 14.43 1.26
N ASP A 16 7.69 15.29 0.30
CA ASP A 16 8.19 16.66 0.23
C ASP A 16 7.08 17.68 0.47
N GLN A 17 7.45 18.79 1.12
CA GLN A 17 6.56 19.91 1.34
C GLN A 17 6.08 20.46 0.00
N THR A 18 4.76 20.47 -0.19
CA THR A 18 4.17 20.92 -1.45
C THR A 18 3.79 22.39 -1.34
N ALA A 19 4.30 23.24 -2.23
CA ALA A 19 4.12 24.69 -2.11
C ALA A 19 2.72 25.15 -2.52
N ASN A 20 2.07 24.43 -3.45
CA ASN A 20 0.74 24.79 -3.95
C ASN A 20 -0.06 23.61 -4.54
N LEU A 21 -1.34 23.85 -4.82
CA LEU A 21 -2.26 22.85 -5.36
C LEU A 21 -1.85 22.32 -6.75
N ALA A 22 -1.23 23.15 -7.60
CA ALA A 22 -0.85 22.74 -8.96
C ALA A 22 0.29 21.71 -8.91
N GLU A 23 1.27 21.94 -8.05
CA GLU A 23 2.37 21.00 -7.79
C GLU A 23 1.88 19.67 -7.21
N LEU A 24 0.92 19.71 -6.28
CA LEU A 24 0.29 18.51 -5.73
C LEU A 24 -0.36 17.65 -6.84
N LYS A 25 -1.13 18.30 -7.73
CA LYS A 25 -1.79 17.62 -8.85
C LYS A 25 -0.79 17.04 -9.84
N ALA A 26 0.31 17.74 -10.12
CA ALA A 26 1.37 17.26 -11.01
C ALA A 26 2.06 16.01 -10.43
N ARG A 27 2.40 16.02 -9.13
CA ARG A 27 3.00 14.87 -8.44
C ARG A 27 2.08 13.66 -8.42
N ILE A 28 0.79 13.84 -8.11
CA ILE A 28 -0.20 12.75 -8.17
C ILE A 28 -0.25 12.15 -9.58
N THR A 29 -0.31 13.00 -10.60
CA THR A 29 -0.36 12.57 -12.01
C THR A 29 0.90 11.82 -12.43
N GLN A 30 2.07 12.23 -11.93
CA GLN A 30 3.35 11.56 -12.19
C GLN A 30 3.40 10.18 -11.54
N HIS A 31 3.00 10.06 -10.27
CA HIS A 31 3.13 8.81 -9.52
C HIS A 31 2.03 7.78 -9.80
N ILE A 32 0.86 8.21 -10.26
CA ILE A 32 -0.18 7.28 -10.76
C ILE A 32 0.32 6.50 -11.97
N LYS A 33 1.17 7.10 -12.83
CA LYS A 33 1.73 6.42 -14.01
C LYS A 33 2.72 5.30 -13.66
N ILE A 34 3.24 5.29 -12.43
CA ILE A 34 4.15 4.24 -11.95
C ILE A 34 3.37 2.98 -11.56
N VAL A 35 2.05 3.07 -11.35
CA VAL A 35 1.20 1.93 -11.06
C VAL A 35 1.05 1.08 -12.32
N THR A 36 1.83 0.01 -12.41
CA THR A 36 1.75 -0.97 -13.50
C THR A 36 0.73 -2.06 -13.19
N PRO A 37 0.24 -2.81 -14.21
CA PRO A 37 -0.64 -3.96 -13.99
C PRO A 37 -0.05 -5.02 -13.05
N GLU A 38 1.27 -5.18 -13.02
CA GLU A 38 1.98 -6.10 -12.14
C GLU A 38 1.89 -5.66 -10.67
N ILE A 39 1.98 -4.35 -10.40
CA ILE A 39 1.77 -3.80 -9.05
C ILE A 39 0.34 -4.04 -8.60
N LEU A 40 -0.64 -3.84 -9.48
CA LEU A 40 -2.05 -4.10 -9.16
C LEU A 40 -2.29 -5.58 -8.85
N ARG A 41 -1.73 -6.49 -9.65
CA ARG A 41 -1.79 -7.93 -9.40
C ARG A 41 -1.19 -8.31 -8.05
N SER A 42 -0.01 -7.76 -7.73
CA SER A 42 0.64 -8.00 -6.43
C SER A 42 -0.21 -7.48 -5.26
N VAL A 43 -0.90 -6.35 -5.43
CA VAL A 43 -1.84 -5.82 -4.41
C VAL A 43 -3.04 -6.76 -4.20
N GLU A 44 -3.59 -7.33 -5.28
CA GLU A 44 -4.68 -8.30 -5.21
C GLU A 44 -4.26 -9.60 -4.51
N GLU A 45 -3.11 -10.17 -4.91
CA GLU A 45 -2.53 -11.35 -4.27
C GLU A 45 -2.28 -11.11 -2.77
N HIS A 46 -1.72 -9.96 -2.42
CA HIS A 46 -1.49 -9.59 -1.03
C HIS A 46 -2.81 -9.43 -0.26
N ALA A 47 -3.84 -8.85 -0.88
CA ALA A 47 -5.16 -8.71 -0.26
C ALA A 47 -5.80 -10.09 0.00
N ALA A 48 -5.71 -11.02 -0.97
CA ALA A 48 -6.20 -12.38 -0.81
C ALA A 48 -5.51 -13.10 0.37
N CYS A 49 -4.18 -13.05 0.45
CA CYS A 49 -3.43 -13.62 1.56
C CYS A 49 -3.83 -13.02 2.92
N ARG A 50 -4.04 -11.69 2.97
CA ARG A 50 -4.47 -11.02 4.21
C ARG A 50 -5.89 -11.40 4.61
N LEU A 51 -6.81 -11.58 3.67
CA LEU A 51 -8.18 -12.03 3.96
C LEU A 51 -8.20 -13.45 4.52
N GLN A 52 -7.34 -14.33 3.99
CA GLN A 52 -7.15 -15.66 4.54
C GLN A 52 -6.65 -15.60 5.99
N LEU A 53 -5.59 -14.82 6.25
CA LEU A 53 -5.07 -14.63 7.61
C LEU A 53 -6.10 -14.05 8.57
N VAL A 54 -6.94 -13.12 8.13
CA VAL A 54 -8.03 -12.58 8.96
C VAL A 54 -9.01 -13.69 9.33
N THR A 55 -9.33 -14.57 8.39
CA THR A 55 -10.21 -15.72 8.63
C THR A 55 -9.60 -16.69 9.64
N GLU A 56 -8.32 -17.03 9.47
CA GLU A 56 -7.57 -17.90 10.39
C GLU A 56 -7.44 -17.28 11.80
N ASN A 57 -7.34 -15.96 11.89
CA ASN A 57 -7.22 -15.20 13.13
C ASN A 57 -8.59 -14.84 13.75
N GLY A 58 -9.67 -15.53 13.39
CA GLY A 58 -11.01 -15.32 13.96
C GLY A 58 -11.58 -13.93 13.69
N GLY A 59 -11.22 -13.32 12.56
CA GLY A 59 -11.66 -11.97 12.17
C GLY A 59 -10.90 -10.82 12.83
N GLN A 60 -9.88 -11.11 13.65
CA GLN A 60 -9.13 -10.08 14.37
C GLN A 60 -8.01 -9.44 13.53
N HIS A 61 -7.47 -8.32 14.01
CA HIS A 61 -6.37 -7.60 13.37
C HIS A 61 -5.13 -8.49 13.23
N ILE A 62 -4.58 -8.58 12.01
CA ILE A 62 -3.50 -9.52 11.66
C ILE A 62 -2.09 -8.92 11.66
N GLU A 63 -1.92 -7.63 12.01
CA GLU A 63 -0.61 -6.95 11.88
C GLU A 63 0.47 -7.59 12.76
N HIS A 64 0.09 -8.11 13.93
CA HIS A 64 1.00 -8.83 14.83
C HIS A 64 1.42 -10.19 14.25
N VAL A 65 0.48 -10.92 13.64
CA VAL A 65 0.73 -12.20 12.95
C VAL A 65 1.69 -11.98 11.80
N MET A 66 1.44 -10.97 10.96
CA MET A 66 2.29 -10.61 9.82
C MET A 66 3.69 -10.16 10.23
N ARG A 67 3.89 -9.59 11.42
CA ARG A 67 5.21 -9.20 11.92
C ARG A 67 6.01 -10.42 12.36
N LYS A 68 5.36 -11.33 13.10
CA LYS A 68 5.98 -12.58 13.57
C LYS A 68 6.49 -13.46 12.43
N SER A 69 5.76 -13.54 11.31
CA SER A 69 6.19 -14.28 10.12
C SER A 69 7.33 -13.65 9.32
N ARG A 70 7.74 -12.41 9.61
CA ARG A 70 8.89 -11.75 8.95
C ARG A 70 10.20 -11.87 9.73
N ASP A 71 10.10 -12.13 11.03
CA ASP A 71 11.25 -12.26 11.94
C ASP A 71 11.72 -13.73 12.07
N ASN A 72 11.09 -14.65 11.32
CA ASN A 72 11.33 -16.09 11.33
C ASN A 72 11.65 -16.59 9.92
#